data_AF-A0AAU6TXM9-F1
#
_entry.id   AF-A0AAU6TXM9-F1
#
_cell.length_a   1.000
_cell.length_b   1.000
_cell.length_c   1.000
_cell.angle_alpha   90.00
_cell.angle_beta   90.00
_cell.angle_gamma   90.00
#
_symmetry.space_group_name_H-M   'P 1'
#
loop_
_entity.id
_entity.type
_entity.pdbx_description
1 polymer ?
#
loop_
_entity_poly.entity_id
_entity_poly.type
_entity_poly.pdbx_seq_one_letter_code
_entity_poly.pdbx_strand_id
1 'polypeptide(L)'
;MATYRIDPDLAFIGQCSNEDLGLLVSVLTHDSKDGKKRLAESLTASPEYQLFYPDHQKYWPAICAELQAFGANSLATLLRGNKGVLYREILMDVCSRMKVKHAKEDSTETAEINLLMQILKTSISDMSPAALAALSQEMKLNLTNPTPQLVMMALQAAVNVSGVAALELASIASFGVIQAMGGMATTAGTAGMASVFFGSRILGILAGPVGIALSSAWLIADIAGPAYRVTIPACIIVAYLRQKALAA
;
A
#
# COMPACT_ATOMS: atom_id res chain seq x y z
N MET A 1 -2.29 13.20 -20.82
CA MET A 1 -1.67 13.23 -19.49
C MET A 1 -2.79 13.26 -18.47
N ALA A 2 -2.68 12.47 -17.39
CA ALA A 2 -3.69 12.47 -16.34
C ALA A 2 -3.80 13.87 -15.70
N THR A 3 -5.01 14.28 -15.35
CA THR A 3 -5.25 15.54 -14.61
C THR A 3 -5.81 15.23 -13.24
N TYR A 4 -5.21 15.81 -12.20
CA TYR A 4 -5.64 15.58 -10.83
C TYR A 4 -7.09 16.03 -10.64
N ARG A 5 -7.93 15.12 -10.17
CA ARG A 5 -9.26 15.44 -9.68
C ARG A 5 -9.15 15.69 -8.19
N ILE A 6 -9.51 16.89 -7.74
CA ILE A 6 -9.48 17.26 -6.32
C ILE A 6 -10.21 16.20 -5.52
N ASP A 7 -9.51 15.65 -4.54
CA ASP A 7 -9.94 14.48 -3.80
C ASP A 7 -9.54 14.65 -2.33
N PRO A 8 -10.51 14.92 -1.43
CA PRO A 8 -10.24 15.07 0.00
C PRO A 8 -9.54 13.86 0.60
N ASP A 9 -9.82 12.66 0.10
CA ASP A 9 -9.19 11.44 0.59
C ASP A 9 -7.69 11.37 0.23
N LEU A 10 -7.23 12.11 -0.77
CA LEU A 10 -5.81 12.15 -1.17
C LEU A 10 -5.09 13.45 -0.75
N ALA A 11 -5.79 14.42 -0.17
CA ALA A 11 -5.19 15.74 0.13
C ALA A 11 -3.99 15.66 1.07
N PHE A 12 -3.96 14.68 1.98
CA PHE A 12 -2.86 14.47 2.93
C PHE A 12 -1.54 14.07 2.23
N ILE A 13 -1.59 13.53 1.01
CA ILE A 13 -0.40 13.07 0.26
C ILE A 13 0.60 14.21 0.06
N GLY A 14 0.14 15.46 -0.06
CA GLY A 14 1.02 16.63 -0.18
C GLY A 14 1.88 16.92 1.05
N GLN A 15 1.62 16.24 2.18
CA GLN A 15 2.38 16.39 3.43
C GLN A 15 3.35 15.22 3.66
N CYS A 16 3.28 14.15 2.86
CA CYS A 16 4.17 12.99 2.96
C CYS A 16 5.60 13.34 2.53
N SER A 17 6.60 12.63 3.08
CA SER A 17 8.01 12.86 2.71
C SER A 17 8.30 12.41 1.28
N ASN A 18 9.43 12.84 0.72
CA ASN A 18 9.86 12.38 -0.60
C ASN A 18 10.07 10.86 -0.63
N GLU A 19 10.65 10.28 0.41
CA GLU A 19 10.88 8.83 0.53
C GLU A 19 9.57 8.04 0.51
N ASP A 20 8.57 8.53 1.25
CA ASP A 20 7.23 7.97 1.32
C ASP A 20 6.51 8.02 -0.04
N LEU A 21 6.56 9.18 -0.69
CA LEU A 21 5.99 9.37 -2.03
C LEU A 21 6.71 8.54 -3.09
N GLY A 22 8.00 8.27 -2.90
CA GLY A 22 8.81 7.40 -3.73
C GLY A 22 8.22 5.98 -3.85
N LEU A 23 7.62 5.47 -2.77
CA LEU A 23 6.92 4.18 -2.80
C LEU A 23 5.79 4.18 -3.84
N LEU A 24 4.94 5.22 -3.79
CA LEU A 24 3.78 5.34 -4.66
C LEU A 24 4.22 5.59 -6.11
N VAL A 25 5.22 6.46 -6.32
CA VAL A 25 5.81 6.72 -7.64
C VAL A 25 6.35 5.43 -8.26
N SER A 26 7.07 4.60 -7.51
CA SER A 26 7.61 3.35 -8.02
C SER A 26 6.50 2.41 -8.49
N VAL A 27 5.43 2.24 -7.71
CA VAL A 27 4.32 1.34 -8.06
C VAL A 27 3.59 1.81 -9.32
N LEU A 28 3.40 3.13 -9.44
CA LEU A 28 2.72 3.75 -10.58
C LEU A 28 3.56 3.71 -11.85
N THR A 29 4.89 3.73 -11.75
CA THR A 29 5.78 3.89 -12.91
C THR A 29 6.48 2.61 -13.36
N HIS A 30 6.66 1.61 -12.49
CA HIS A 30 7.41 0.39 -12.80
C HIS A 30 6.61 -0.89 -12.53
N ASP A 31 6.82 -1.91 -13.36
CA ASP A 31 6.24 -3.23 -13.19
C ASP A 31 6.97 -4.04 -12.12
N SER A 32 6.21 -4.57 -11.18
CA SER A 32 6.70 -5.40 -10.08
C SER A 32 7.26 -6.75 -10.52
N LYS A 33 6.95 -7.21 -11.74
CA LYS A 33 7.41 -8.51 -12.25
C LYS A 33 8.79 -8.44 -12.90
N ASP A 34 9.05 -7.40 -13.68
CA ASP A 34 10.28 -7.28 -14.47
C ASP A 34 11.07 -6.00 -14.21
N GLY A 35 10.57 -5.13 -13.33
CA GLY A 35 11.18 -3.86 -12.96
C GLY A 35 11.18 -2.81 -14.07
N LYS A 36 10.52 -3.07 -15.20
CA LYS A 36 10.51 -2.14 -16.33
C LYS A 36 9.45 -1.07 -16.14
N LYS A 37 9.71 0.07 -16.76
CA LYS A 37 8.74 1.16 -16.86
C LYS A 37 7.42 0.67 -17.46
N ARG A 38 6.29 1.04 -16.84
CA ARG A 38 4.95 0.69 -17.32
C ARG A 38 4.68 1.41 -18.63
N LEU A 39 4.05 0.73 -19.59
CA LEU A 39 3.67 1.37 -20.85
C LEU A 39 2.42 2.25 -20.71
N ALA A 40 1.58 1.94 -19.72
CA ALA A 40 0.31 2.63 -19.50
C ALA A 40 0.43 3.87 -18.61
N GLU A 41 1.62 4.13 -18.04
CA GLU A 41 1.81 5.28 -17.15
C GLU A 41 2.11 6.57 -17.93
N SER A 42 1.67 7.70 -17.41
CA SER A 42 1.91 9.03 -18.00
C SER A 42 2.71 9.99 -17.11
N LEU A 43 2.98 9.59 -15.87
CA LEU A 43 3.61 10.41 -14.85
C LEU A 43 5.05 10.80 -15.22
N THR A 44 5.87 9.85 -15.68
CA THR A 44 7.28 10.16 -16.00
C THR A 44 7.44 11.05 -17.25
N ALA A 45 6.41 11.12 -18.08
CA ALA A 45 6.36 12.01 -19.23
C ALA A 45 5.86 13.42 -18.86
N SER A 46 5.39 13.61 -17.63
CA SER A 46 4.89 14.91 -17.17
C SER A 46 6.03 15.93 -16.99
N PRO A 47 5.82 17.20 -17.35
CA PRO A 47 6.78 18.27 -17.08
C PRO A 47 7.15 18.36 -15.61
N GLU A 48 6.17 18.21 -14.71
CA GLU A 48 6.37 18.30 -13.26
C GLU A 48 7.31 17.21 -12.76
N TYR A 49 7.13 15.96 -13.19
CA TYR A 49 8.05 14.88 -12.86
C TYR A 49 9.46 15.17 -13.40
N GLN A 50 9.58 15.59 -14.66
CA GLN A 50 10.87 15.84 -15.30
C GLN A 50 11.64 16.99 -14.65
N LEU A 51 10.94 18.01 -14.16
CA LEU A 51 11.54 19.19 -13.53
C LEU A 51 11.94 18.93 -12.08
N PHE A 52 11.16 18.13 -11.35
CA PHE A 52 11.28 18.04 -9.90
C PHE A 52 11.78 16.70 -9.38
N TYR A 53 11.79 15.60 -10.17
CA TYR A 53 12.31 14.32 -9.69
C TYR A 53 13.77 14.45 -9.19
N PRO A 54 14.12 13.92 -7.99
CA PRO A 54 13.33 13.07 -7.09
C PRO A 54 12.58 13.81 -5.95
N ASP A 55 12.39 15.12 -6.03
CA ASP A 55 11.61 15.93 -5.07
C ASP A 55 10.09 15.78 -5.30
N HIS A 56 9.60 14.57 -5.03
CA HIS A 56 8.21 14.10 -5.14
C HIS A 56 7.15 15.05 -4.54
N GLN A 57 7.46 15.74 -3.43
CA GLN A 57 6.56 16.70 -2.79
C GLN A 57 6.16 17.84 -3.73
N LYS A 58 7.03 18.26 -4.65
CA LYS A 58 6.73 19.36 -5.59
C LYS A 58 5.72 18.99 -6.66
N TYR A 59 5.45 17.70 -6.86
CA TYR A 59 4.54 17.22 -7.89
C TYR A 59 3.57 16.15 -7.39
N TRP A 60 3.28 16.14 -6.09
CA TRP A 60 2.30 15.24 -5.49
C TRP A 60 0.93 15.21 -6.20
N PRO A 61 0.39 16.32 -6.78
CA PRO A 61 -0.86 16.24 -7.51
C PRO A 61 -0.75 15.39 -8.77
N ALA A 62 0.41 15.38 -9.44
CA ALA A 62 0.64 14.53 -10.60
C ALA A 62 0.70 13.05 -10.21
N ILE A 63 1.26 12.73 -9.03
CA ILE A 63 1.25 11.37 -8.46
C ILE A 63 -0.21 10.92 -8.22
N CYS A 64 -1.04 11.77 -7.60
CA CYS A 64 -2.45 11.48 -7.38
C CYS A 64 -3.23 11.36 -8.69
N ALA A 65 -2.97 12.21 -9.68
CA ALA A 65 -3.60 12.14 -10.99
C ALA A 65 -3.35 10.80 -11.67
N GLU A 66 -2.11 10.32 -11.61
CA GLU A 66 -1.71 9.03 -12.18
C GLU A 66 -2.43 7.87 -11.47
N LEU A 67 -2.47 7.86 -10.13
CA LEU A 67 -3.25 6.89 -9.36
C LEU A 67 -4.73 6.87 -9.78
N GLN A 68 -5.36 8.05 -9.87
CA GLN A 68 -6.76 8.19 -10.29
C GLN A 68 -6.99 7.69 -11.72
N ALA A 69 -6.01 7.86 -12.62
CA ALA A 69 -6.07 7.37 -13.98
C ALA A 69 -6.00 5.83 -14.05
N PHE A 70 -5.14 5.19 -13.24
CA PHE A 70 -5.06 3.72 -13.17
C PHE A 70 -6.33 3.07 -12.64
N GLY A 71 -7.05 3.74 -11.73
CA GLY A 71 -8.34 3.25 -11.22
C GLY A 71 -9.51 3.46 -12.18
N ALA A 72 -9.37 4.28 -13.21
CA ALA A 72 -10.45 4.58 -14.13
C ALA A 72 -10.44 3.60 -15.32
N ASN A 73 -11.61 3.06 -15.68
CA ASN A 73 -11.76 2.30 -16.93
C ASN A 73 -11.44 3.21 -18.12
N SER A 74 -10.56 2.77 -19.03
CA SER A 74 -10.06 3.58 -20.15
C SER A 74 -11.16 4.26 -20.99
N LEU A 75 -12.30 3.59 -21.18
CA LEU A 75 -13.46 4.15 -21.89
C LEU A 75 -14.24 5.20 -21.07
N ALA A 76 -14.31 5.05 -19.75
CA ALA A 76 -14.96 6.02 -18.85
C ALA A 76 -14.09 7.27 -18.64
N THR A 77 -12.75 7.13 -18.70
CA THR A 77 -11.78 8.23 -18.57
C THR A 77 -11.89 9.23 -19.73
N LEU A 78 -12.12 8.74 -20.96
CA LEU A 78 -12.29 9.60 -22.14
C LEU A 78 -13.55 10.47 -22.03
N LEU A 79 -14.66 9.92 -21.53
CA LEU A 79 -15.91 10.64 -21.30
C LEU A 79 -15.85 11.63 -20.13
N ARG A 80 -14.86 11.50 -19.23
CA ARG A 80 -14.64 12.38 -18.07
C ARG A 80 -13.55 13.42 -18.32
N GLY A 81 -13.16 13.64 -19.58
CA GLY A 81 -12.16 14.65 -19.95
C GLY A 81 -10.77 14.32 -19.41
N ASN A 82 -10.37 13.05 -19.46
CA ASN A 82 -9.08 12.54 -18.94
C ASN A 82 -8.89 12.69 -17.42
N LYS A 83 -9.96 12.96 -16.67
CA LYS A 83 -9.96 12.88 -15.21
C LYS A 83 -10.20 11.45 -14.78
N GLY A 84 -9.38 10.98 -13.85
CA GLY A 84 -9.57 9.70 -13.21
C GLY A 84 -10.80 9.67 -12.28
N VAL A 85 -10.94 8.56 -11.57
CA VAL A 85 -11.98 8.36 -10.55
C VAL A 85 -11.51 8.89 -9.19
N LEU A 86 -12.42 9.03 -8.23
CA LEU A 86 -12.03 9.37 -6.85
C LEU A 86 -11.32 8.17 -6.22
N TYR A 87 -10.38 8.41 -5.31
CA TYR A 87 -9.63 7.38 -4.60
C TYR A 87 -10.55 6.39 -3.90
N ARG A 88 -11.63 6.88 -3.28
CA ARG A 88 -12.64 6.00 -2.69
C ARG A 88 -13.22 4.99 -3.69
N GLU A 89 -13.46 5.37 -4.95
CA GLU A 89 -13.93 4.44 -5.98
C GLU A 89 -12.88 3.35 -6.25
N ILE A 90 -11.61 3.74 -6.39
CA ILE A 90 -10.48 2.82 -6.58
C ILE A 90 -10.35 1.85 -5.40
N LEU A 91 -10.44 2.37 -4.19
CA LEU A 91 -10.34 1.59 -2.97
C LEU A 91 -11.48 0.58 -2.87
N MET A 92 -12.72 0.96 -3.19
CA MET A 92 -13.87 0.06 -3.13
C MET A 92 -13.80 -1.04 -4.20
N ASP A 93 -13.28 -0.72 -5.39
CA ASP A 93 -13.00 -1.72 -6.43
C ASP A 93 -11.92 -2.71 -5.98
N VAL A 94 -10.85 -2.21 -5.35
CA VAL A 94 -9.79 -3.03 -4.75
C VAL A 94 -10.34 -3.90 -3.61
N CYS A 95 -11.13 -3.35 -2.70
CA CYS A 95 -11.77 -4.09 -1.62
C CYS A 95 -12.69 -5.19 -2.15
N SER A 96 -13.51 -4.88 -3.17
CA SER A 96 -14.39 -5.85 -3.83
C SER A 96 -13.58 -6.97 -4.48
N ARG A 97 -12.49 -6.63 -5.16
CA ARG A 97 -11.58 -7.59 -5.79
C ARG A 97 -10.91 -8.51 -4.77
N MET A 98 -10.51 -7.95 -3.64
CA MET A 98 -9.86 -8.67 -2.53
C MET A 98 -10.86 -9.37 -1.60
N LYS A 99 -12.16 -9.33 -1.92
CA LYS A 99 -13.26 -9.90 -1.11
C LYS A 99 -13.28 -9.37 0.33
N VAL A 100 -12.88 -8.12 0.50
CA VAL A 100 -12.93 -7.38 1.78
C VAL A 100 -14.38 -7.04 2.06
N LYS A 101 -14.86 -7.41 3.25
CA LYS A 101 -16.17 -6.96 3.73
C LYS A 101 -16.10 -5.47 4.04
N HIS A 102 -17.01 -4.70 3.46
CA HIS A 102 -17.15 -3.27 3.70
C HIS A 102 -18.61 -2.88 3.59
N ALA A 103 -19.04 -1.93 4.41
CA ALA A 103 -20.34 -1.29 4.32
C ALA A 103 -20.26 -0.03 3.44
N LYS A 104 -21.39 0.46 2.93
CA LYS A 104 -21.39 1.65 2.05
C LYS A 104 -21.03 2.92 2.84
N GLU A 105 -21.39 2.92 4.11
CA GLU A 105 -21.20 3.96 5.11
C GLU A 105 -19.80 3.96 5.74
N ASP A 106 -18.98 2.92 5.50
CA ASP A 106 -17.62 2.86 6.04
C ASP A 106 -16.80 4.06 5.55
N SER A 107 -16.05 4.70 6.46
CA SER A 107 -15.12 5.75 6.08
C SER A 107 -14.03 5.20 5.14
N THR A 108 -13.36 6.08 4.37
CA THR A 108 -12.24 5.67 3.51
C THR A 108 -11.13 5.02 4.35
N GLU A 109 -10.83 5.58 5.53
CA GLU A 109 -9.86 5.01 6.46
C GLU A 109 -10.28 3.62 6.98
N THR A 110 -11.56 3.41 7.29
CA THR A 110 -12.07 2.09 7.72
C THR A 110 -11.91 1.05 6.61
N ALA A 111 -12.22 1.42 5.36
CA ALA A 111 -12.04 0.54 4.21
C ALA A 111 -10.56 0.21 3.96
N GLU A 112 -9.66 1.18 4.13
CA GLU A 112 -8.20 0.99 4.08
C GLU A 112 -7.72 -0.01 5.14
N ILE A 113 -8.12 0.16 6.40
CA ILE A 113 -7.78 -0.78 7.48
C ILE A 113 -8.31 -2.18 7.18
N ASN A 114 -9.55 -2.31 6.71
CA ASN A 114 -10.13 -3.59 6.36
C ASN A 114 -9.37 -4.27 5.20
N LEU A 115 -8.88 -3.50 4.22
CA LEU A 115 -8.02 -4.00 3.14
C LEU A 115 -6.70 -4.55 3.70
N LEU A 116 -6.02 -3.79 4.57
CA LEU A 116 -4.76 -4.21 5.19
C LEU A 116 -4.95 -5.47 6.05
N MET A 117 -6.02 -5.53 6.85
CA MET A 117 -6.39 -6.71 7.62
C MET A 117 -6.60 -7.94 6.72
N GLN A 118 -7.28 -7.77 5.58
CA GLN A 118 -7.55 -8.88 4.66
C GLN A 118 -6.26 -9.43 4.03
N ILE A 119 -5.28 -8.57 3.75
CA ILE A 119 -3.98 -8.99 3.23
C ILE A 119 -3.23 -9.81 4.29
N LEU A 120 -3.14 -9.27 5.50
CA LEU A 120 -2.48 -9.96 6.60
C LEU A 120 -3.16 -11.28 6.96
N LYS A 121 -4.49 -11.34 6.90
CA LYS A 121 -5.23 -12.58 7.13
C LYS A 121 -4.73 -13.71 6.24
N THR A 122 -4.54 -13.44 4.95
CA THR A 122 -4.04 -14.46 4.03
C THR A 122 -2.61 -14.83 4.37
N SER A 123 -1.72 -13.85 4.52
CA SER A 123 -0.32 -14.12 4.86
C SER A 123 -0.15 -14.88 6.17
N ILE A 124 -0.91 -14.53 7.22
CA ILE A 124 -0.88 -15.19 8.54
C ILE A 124 -1.41 -16.62 8.46
N SER A 125 -2.38 -16.90 7.57
CA SER A 125 -2.93 -18.25 7.41
C SER A 125 -1.92 -19.22 6.82
N ASP A 126 -0.99 -18.73 6.00
CA ASP A 126 0.05 -19.51 5.33
C ASP A 126 1.39 -19.50 6.09
N MET A 127 1.49 -18.77 7.21
CA MET A 127 2.71 -18.69 8.02
C MET A 127 3.03 -20.00 8.74
N SER A 128 4.31 -20.35 8.78
CA SER A 128 4.80 -21.43 9.62
C SER A 128 4.64 -21.08 11.12
N PRO A 129 4.57 -22.07 12.02
CA PRO A 129 4.49 -21.80 13.46
C PRO A 129 5.62 -20.91 14.00
N ALA A 130 6.83 -21.05 13.43
CA ALA A 130 7.98 -20.21 13.80
C ALA A 130 7.82 -18.75 13.34
N ALA A 131 7.33 -18.52 12.12
CA ALA A 131 7.04 -17.17 11.63
C ALA A 131 5.90 -16.53 12.43
N LEU A 132 4.87 -17.30 12.74
CA LEU A 132 3.75 -16.81 13.54
C LEU A 132 4.16 -16.44 14.97
N ALA A 133 5.05 -17.22 15.59
CA ALA A 133 5.63 -16.91 16.89
C ALA A 133 6.47 -15.63 16.85
N ALA A 134 7.32 -15.46 15.82
CA ALA A 134 8.10 -14.24 15.64
C ALA A 134 7.20 -13.00 15.48
N LEU A 135 6.18 -13.07 14.62
CA LEU A 135 5.21 -11.99 14.42
C LEU A 135 4.51 -11.61 15.73
N SER A 136 4.07 -12.61 16.50
CA SER A 136 3.41 -12.39 17.79
C SER A 136 4.31 -11.71 18.82
N GLN A 137 5.61 -12.02 18.82
CA GLN A 137 6.59 -11.40 19.71
C GLN A 137 6.90 -9.96 19.29
N GLU A 138 7.09 -9.71 18.00
CA GLU A 138 7.37 -8.37 17.47
C GLU A 138 6.21 -7.41 17.70
N MET A 139 4.98 -7.89 17.53
CA MET A 139 3.76 -7.11 17.77
C MET A 139 3.33 -7.11 19.25
N LYS A 140 4.11 -7.74 20.14
CA LYS A 140 3.87 -7.82 21.59
C LYS A 140 2.43 -8.27 21.93
N LEU A 141 1.90 -9.23 21.18
CA LEU A 141 0.52 -9.70 21.33
C LEU A 141 0.30 -10.55 22.59
N ASN A 142 1.36 -10.86 23.35
CA ASN A 142 1.33 -11.63 24.60
C ASN A 142 0.60 -12.98 24.47
N LEU A 143 0.72 -13.65 23.31
CA LEU A 143 0.08 -14.93 23.05
C LEU A 143 1.01 -16.10 23.43
N THR A 144 0.47 -17.07 24.17
CA THR A 144 1.12 -18.37 24.40
C THR A 144 0.64 -19.34 23.33
N ASN A 145 1.55 -19.95 22.56
CA ASN A 145 1.23 -20.82 21.41
C ASN A 145 0.33 -20.13 20.35
N PRO A 146 0.85 -19.12 19.64
CA PRO A 146 0.04 -18.35 18.70
C PRO A 146 -0.50 -19.25 17.58
N THR A 147 -1.79 -19.10 17.28
CA THR A 147 -2.45 -19.67 16.10
C THR A 147 -2.85 -18.54 15.15
N PRO A 148 -3.02 -18.80 13.84
CA PRO A 148 -3.43 -17.76 12.88
C PRO A 148 -4.68 -17.00 13.32
N GLN A 149 -5.64 -17.71 13.92
CA GLN A 149 -6.89 -17.14 14.42
C GLN A 149 -6.66 -16.23 15.63
N LEU A 150 -5.82 -16.64 16.59
CA LEU A 150 -5.51 -15.84 17.78
C LEU A 150 -4.74 -14.58 17.43
N VAL A 151 -3.74 -14.69 16.53
CA VAL A 151 -2.99 -13.52 16.04
C VAL A 151 -3.94 -12.57 15.33
N MET A 152 -4.78 -13.05 14.41
CA MET A 152 -5.74 -12.20 13.71
C MET A 152 -6.71 -11.49 14.67
N MET A 153 -7.23 -12.19 15.68
CA MET A 153 -8.10 -11.59 16.70
C MET A 153 -7.37 -10.51 17.51
N ALA A 154 -6.12 -10.77 17.91
CA ALA A 154 -5.32 -9.80 18.65
C ALA A 154 -5.02 -8.55 17.82
N LEU A 155 -4.71 -8.70 16.52
CA LEU A 155 -4.52 -7.57 15.61
C LEU A 155 -5.78 -6.73 15.45
N GLN A 156 -6.93 -7.37 15.21
CA GLN A 156 -8.21 -6.66 15.12
C GLN A 156 -8.53 -5.88 16.40
N ALA A 157 -8.30 -6.50 17.57
CA ALA A 157 -8.50 -5.83 18.85
C ALA A 157 -7.55 -4.64 19.03
N ALA A 158 -6.27 -4.80 18.67
CA ALA A 158 -5.27 -3.76 18.83
C ALA A 158 -5.56 -2.52 17.96
N VAL A 159 -5.92 -2.72 16.69
CA VAL A 159 -6.19 -1.63 15.74
C VAL A 159 -7.41 -0.79 16.15
N ASN A 160 -8.45 -1.44 16.71
CA ASN A 160 -9.64 -0.73 17.17
C ASN A 160 -9.39 0.14 18.41
N VAL A 161 -8.27 -0.08 19.12
CA VAL A 161 -7.95 0.59 20.38
C VAL A 161 -6.77 1.55 20.25
N SER A 162 -5.93 1.39 19.22
CA SER A 162 -4.67 2.13 19.10
C SER A 162 -4.33 2.49 17.66
N GLY A 163 -4.20 3.80 17.39
CA GLY A 163 -3.67 4.29 16.11
C GLY A 163 -2.22 3.86 15.85
N VAL A 164 -1.42 3.64 16.92
CA VAL A 164 -0.07 3.07 16.77
C VAL A 164 -0.13 1.63 16.28
N ALA A 165 -1.10 0.83 16.75
CA ALA A 165 -1.29 -0.53 16.26
C ALA A 165 -1.78 -0.53 14.81
N ALA A 166 -2.63 0.43 14.43
CA ALA A 166 -3.04 0.64 13.04
C ALA A 166 -1.85 0.97 12.12
N LEU A 167 -0.94 1.84 12.57
CA LEU A 167 0.30 2.13 11.84
C LEU A 167 1.24 0.93 11.76
N GLU A 168 1.47 0.21 12.85
CA GLU A 168 2.31 -1.00 12.86
C GLU A 168 1.76 -2.04 11.88
N LEU A 169 0.44 -2.25 11.90
CA LEU A 169 -0.23 -3.13 10.97
C LEU A 169 -0.04 -2.68 9.51
N ALA A 170 -0.31 -1.41 9.21
CA ALA A 170 -0.18 -0.86 7.87
C ALA A 170 1.26 -0.95 7.35
N SER A 171 2.23 -0.76 8.25
CA SER A 171 3.66 -0.90 7.96
C SER A 171 4.02 -2.33 7.55
N ILE A 172 3.56 -3.32 8.32
CA ILE A 172 3.80 -4.75 8.04
C ILE A 172 3.17 -5.18 6.72
N ALA A 173 1.90 -4.83 6.50
CA ALA A 173 1.17 -5.18 5.29
C ALA A 173 1.81 -4.54 4.04
N SER A 174 2.17 -3.25 4.13
CA SER A 174 2.79 -2.52 3.03
C SER A 174 4.20 -3.02 2.72
N PHE A 175 4.98 -3.34 3.76
CA PHE A 175 6.29 -3.93 3.58
C PHE A 175 6.24 -5.25 2.80
N GLY A 176 5.35 -6.17 3.20
CA GLY A 176 5.18 -7.45 2.50
C GLY A 176 4.85 -7.27 1.02
N VAL A 177 3.97 -6.31 0.71
CA VAL A 177 3.58 -5.98 -0.67
C VAL A 177 4.75 -5.39 -1.45
N ILE A 178 5.48 -4.44 -0.87
CA ILE A 178 6.64 -3.83 -1.53
C ILE A 178 7.74 -4.85 -1.79
N GLN A 179 8.01 -5.76 -0.84
CA GLN A 179 8.98 -6.83 -1.04
C GLN A 179 8.54 -7.85 -2.08
N ALA A 180 7.27 -8.25 -2.08
CA ALA A 180 6.72 -9.11 -3.12
C ALA A 180 6.90 -8.50 -4.52
N MET A 181 6.93 -7.17 -4.62
CA MET A 181 7.20 -6.43 -5.86
C MET A 181 8.70 -6.27 -6.19
N GLY A 182 9.59 -6.99 -5.50
CA GLY A 182 11.03 -6.99 -5.76
C GLY A 182 11.81 -5.91 -5.01
N GLY A 183 11.24 -5.27 -3.98
CA GLY A 183 11.95 -4.29 -3.14
C GLY A 183 12.35 -2.99 -3.88
N MET A 184 11.82 -2.78 -5.08
CA MET A 184 12.17 -1.71 -6.02
C MET A 184 11.72 -0.29 -5.59
N ALA A 185 11.04 -0.15 -4.45
CA ALA A 185 10.14 0.98 -4.24
C ALA A 185 10.77 2.31 -3.79
N THR A 186 12.09 2.49 -3.85
CA THR A 186 12.68 3.81 -3.66
C THR A 186 13.89 3.98 -4.56
N THR A 187 14.25 5.23 -4.87
CA THR A 187 15.45 5.64 -5.61
C THR A 187 16.77 5.10 -5.02
N ALA A 188 16.72 4.41 -3.88
CA ALA A 188 17.85 3.82 -3.16
C ALA A 188 17.78 2.27 -3.03
N GLY A 189 16.81 1.58 -3.64
CA GLY A 189 16.66 0.12 -3.50
C GLY A 189 16.34 -0.30 -2.05
N THR A 190 16.90 -1.44 -1.60
CA THR A 190 16.71 -1.95 -0.23
C THR A 190 17.14 -0.98 0.88
N ALA A 191 18.03 -0.02 0.57
CA ALA A 191 18.46 1.00 1.51
C ALA A 191 17.39 2.07 1.77
N GLY A 192 16.56 2.40 0.78
CA GLY A 192 15.47 3.37 0.99
C GLY A 192 14.23 2.75 1.62
N MET A 193 14.09 1.42 1.61
CA MET A 193 13.11 0.76 2.48
C MET A 193 13.40 1.00 3.96
N ALA A 194 14.68 1.00 4.34
CA ALA A 194 15.09 1.27 5.72
C ALA A 194 14.83 2.73 6.13
N SER A 195 14.87 3.70 5.19
CA SER A 195 14.52 5.09 5.49
C SER A 195 13.01 5.31 5.61
N VAL A 196 12.20 4.66 4.77
CA VAL A 196 10.72 4.77 4.85
C VAL A 196 10.17 4.15 6.13
N PHE A 197 10.68 2.98 6.50
CA PHE A 197 10.29 2.27 7.71
C PHE A 197 11.20 2.58 8.91
N PHE A 198 12.01 3.64 8.83
CA PHE A 198 12.89 4.06 9.92
C PHE A 198 12.06 4.42 11.16
N GLY A 199 12.44 3.87 12.31
CA GLY A 199 11.69 4.06 13.57
C GLY A 199 10.45 3.18 13.73
N SER A 200 10.05 2.42 12.70
CA SER A 200 9.01 1.41 12.84
C SER A 200 9.56 0.13 13.48
N ARG A 201 8.76 -0.55 14.30
CA ARG A 201 9.13 -1.82 14.94
C ARG A 201 9.28 -2.98 13.95
N ILE A 202 9.00 -2.75 12.67
CA ILE A 202 9.03 -3.79 11.63
C ILE A 202 10.45 -4.13 11.16
N LEU A 203 11.49 -3.39 11.59
CA LEU A 203 12.87 -3.66 11.14
C LEU A 203 13.32 -5.12 11.42
N GLY A 204 12.83 -5.75 12.49
CA GLY A 204 13.06 -7.18 12.78
C GLY A 204 12.37 -8.14 11.81
N ILE A 205 11.17 -7.74 11.31
CA ILE A 205 10.38 -8.49 10.34
C ILE A 205 11.10 -8.56 8.99
N LEU A 206 11.88 -7.52 8.63
CA LEU A 206 12.46 -7.34 7.30
C LEU A 206 13.40 -8.46 6.84
N ALA A 207 14.10 -9.11 7.78
CA ALA A 207 15.11 -10.12 7.48
C ALA A 207 14.77 -11.52 8.03
N GLY A 208 13.57 -11.67 8.60
CA GLY A 208 13.15 -12.89 9.30
C GLY A 208 12.18 -13.77 8.52
N PRO A 209 11.81 -14.95 9.08
CA PRO A 209 10.78 -15.83 8.54
C PRO A 209 9.43 -15.14 8.30
N VAL A 210 9.14 -14.08 9.07
CA VAL A 210 7.93 -13.25 8.92
C VAL A 210 7.95 -12.47 7.61
N GLY A 211 9.03 -11.75 7.31
CA GLY A 211 9.18 -11.01 6.06
C GLY A 211 9.07 -11.91 4.84
N ILE A 212 9.67 -13.11 4.88
CA ILE A 212 9.55 -14.10 3.81
C ILE A 212 8.10 -14.57 3.64
N ALA A 213 7.40 -14.87 4.73
CA ALA A 213 6.01 -15.32 4.68
C ALA A 213 5.06 -14.21 4.17
N LEU A 214 5.31 -12.95 4.55
CA LEU A 214 4.56 -11.78 4.08
C LEU A 214 4.82 -11.44 2.61
N SER A 215 6.03 -11.70 2.12
CA SER A 215 6.45 -11.41 0.74
C SER A 215 6.00 -12.48 -0.28
N SER A 216 5.11 -13.39 0.13
CA SER A 216 4.71 -14.53 -0.69
C SER A 216 3.96 -14.09 -1.97
N ALA A 217 4.33 -14.71 -3.10
CA ALA A 217 3.97 -14.33 -4.46
C ALA A 217 2.46 -14.33 -4.80
N TRP A 218 1.60 -14.85 -3.93
CA TRP A 218 0.16 -14.93 -4.15
C TRP A 218 -0.52 -13.54 -4.27
N LEU A 219 0.02 -12.52 -3.59
CA LEU A 219 -0.46 -11.13 -3.71
C LEU A 219 -0.42 -10.59 -5.15
N ILE A 220 0.50 -11.09 -6.00
CA ILE A 220 0.74 -10.57 -7.36
C ILE A 220 0.35 -11.59 -8.45
N ALA A 221 0.40 -12.89 -8.14
CA ALA A 221 0.13 -13.96 -9.11
C ALA A 221 -1.34 -14.04 -9.54
N ASP A 222 -2.29 -13.85 -8.61
CA ASP A 222 -3.73 -13.99 -8.87
C ASP A 222 -4.43 -12.66 -9.28
N ILE A 223 -3.66 -11.62 -9.55
CA ILE A 223 -4.18 -10.35 -10.05
C ILE A 223 -4.52 -10.48 -11.54
N ALA A 224 -5.77 -10.85 -11.81
CA ALA A 224 -6.35 -10.83 -13.17
C ALA A 224 -6.72 -9.40 -13.57
N GLY A 225 -5.74 -8.67 -14.10
CA GLY A 225 -5.92 -7.37 -14.72
C GLY A 225 -4.67 -6.49 -14.61
N PRO A 226 -4.17 -5.89 -15.71
CA PRO A 226 -3.05 -4.94 -15.66
C PRO A 226 -3.27 -3.77 -14.69
N ALA A 227 -4.51 -3.26 -14.57
CA ALA A 227 -4.85 -2.16 -13.67
C ALA A 227 -4.72 -2.54 -12.19
N TYR A 228 -5.21 -3.73 -11.79
CA TYR A 228 -5.15 -4.19 -10.40
C TYR A 228 -3.73 -4.47 -9.91
N ARG A 229 -2.77 -4.70 -10.81
CA ARG A 229 -1.34 -4.85 -10.45
C ARG A 229 -0.71 -3.53 -10.04
N VAL A 230 -1.42 -2.42 -10.26
CA VAL A 230 -1.03 -1.07 -9.85
C VAL A 230 -1.92 -0.59 -8.71
N THR A 231 -3.24 -0.72 -8.85
CA THR A 231 -4.19 -0.14 -7.87
C THR A 231 -4.18 -0.85 -6.53
N ILE A 232 -4.01 -2.18 -6.48
CA ILE A 232 -3.92 -2.91 -5.21
C ILE A 232 -2.71 -2.44 -4.39
N PRO A 233 -1.46 -2.53 -4.90
CA PRO A 233 -0.30 -2.05 -4.15
C PRO A 233 -0.35 -0.54 -3.87
N ALA A 234 -0.89 0.26 -4.79
CA ALA A 234 -1.05 1.69 -4.55
C ALA A 234 -2.03 1.99 -3.41
N CYS A 235 -3.19 1.32 -3.34
CA CYS A 235 -4.14 1.51 -2.24
C CYS A 235 -3.55 1.10 -0.89
N ILE A 236 -2.74 0.05 -0.85
CA ILE A 236 -2.04 -0.40 0.36
C ILE A 236 -1.03 0.66 0.83
N ILE A 237 -0.22 1.19 -0.10
CA ILE A 237 0.73 2.26 0.21
C ILE A 237 -0.01 3.50 0.69
N VAL A 238 -1.09 3.93 0.01
CA VAL A 238 -1.89 5.08 0.43
C VAL A 238 -2.46 4.88 1.84
N ALA A 239 -2.95 3.68 2.16
CA ALA A 239 -3.41 3.34 3.51
C ALA A 239 -2.30 3.48 4.55
N TYR A 240 -1.08 2.98 4.26
CA TYR A 240 0.08 3.18 5.14
C TYR A 240 0.44 4.65 5.32
N LEU A 241 0.50 5.42 4.22
CA LEU A 241 0.79 6.85 4.28
C LEU A 241 -0.25 7.60 5.10
N ARG A 242 -1.54 7.23 5.01
CA ARG A 242 -2.59 7.83 5.83
C ARG A 242 -2.36 7.54 7.30
N GLN A 243 -2.11 6.27 7.66
CA GLN A 243 -1.84 5.90 9.05
C GLN A 243 -0.60 6.61 9.60
N LYS A 244 0.43 6.80 8.77
CA LYS A 244 1.61 7.57 9.14
C LYS A 244 1.29 9.05 9.36
N ALA A 245 0.47 9.65 8.50
CA ALA A 245 0.02 11.04 8.64
C ALA A 245 -0.89 11.26 9.87
N LEU A 246 -1.70 10.27 10.24
CA LEU A 246 -2.55 10.32 11.45
C LEU A 246 -1.75 10.14 12.75
N ALA A 247 -0.58 9.51 12.68
CA ALA A 247 0.30 9.27 13.82
C ALA A 247 1.42 10.32 14.00
N ALA A 248 1.57 11.24 13.03
CA ALA A 248 2.56 12.31 13.03
C ALA A 248 2.06 13.54 13.82
#